data_AF-A0A5C4MB84-F1
#
_entry.id   AF-A0A5C4MB84-F1
#
_cell.length_a   1.000
_cell.length_b   1.000
_cell.length_c   1.000
_cell.angle_alpha   90.00
_cell.angle_beta   90.00
_cell.angle_gamma   90.00
#
_symmetry.space_group_name_H-M   'P 1'
#
loop_
_entity.id
_entity.type
_entity.pdbx_description
1 polymer ?
#
loop_
_entity_poly.entity_id
_entity_poly.type
_entity_poly.pdbx_seq_one_letter_code
_entity_poly.pdbx_strand_id
1 'polypeptide(L)'
;MQWKRRPKWYQRRRDRGTFLKIYRLTKIEGYGAGAVLYVRIVDEDGRGIDRTRTELHPDRRIWDLMYNGIQHSIANGCEINSLAVEMLHLENSPALRLREARDDG
;
A
#
# COMPACT_ATOMS: atom_id res chain seq x y z
N MET A 1 -21.48 -43.15 1.95
CA MET A 1 -21.27 -42.17 3.04
C MET A 1 -20.12 -41.24 2.63
N GLN A 2 -20.42 -40.03 2.17
CA GLN A 2 -19.41 -39.08 1.69
C GLN A 2 -19.15 -38.01 2.77
N TRP A 3 -17.99 -38.06 3.41
CA TRP A 3 -17.59 -37.08 4.42
C TRP A 3 -17.26 -35.75 3.74
N LYS A 4 -18.06 -34.71 3.99
CA LYS A 4 -17.73 -33.35 3.56
C LYS A 4 -16.49 -32.88 4.32
N ARG A 5 -15.35 -32.83 3.62
CA ARG A 5 -14.11 -32.22 4.14
C ARG A 5 -14.42 -30.79 4.62
N ARG A 6 -14.20 -30.52 5.90
CA ARG A 6 -14.30 -29.16 6.44
C ARG A 6 -13.24 -28.29 5.74
N PRO A 7 -13.61 -27.10 5.23
CA PRO A 7 -12.65 -26.24 4.56
C PRO A 7 -11.55 -25.86 5.54
N LYS A 8 -10.28 -25.95 5.09
CA LYS A 8 -9.13 -25.50 5.86
C LYS A 8 -9.27 -24.01 6.15
N TRP A 9 -8.78 -23.54 7.30
CA TRP A 9 -9.00 -22.16 7.77
C TRP A 9 -8.51 -21.08 6.79
N TYR A 10 -7.50 -21.39 5.96
CA TYR A 10 -7.00 -20.51 4.90
C TYR A 10 -7.80 -20.61 3.59
N GLN A 11 -8.72 -21.56 3.50
CA GLN A 11 -9.41 -21.97 2.28
C GLN A 11 -10.91 -21.64 2.31
N ARG A 12 -11.31 -20.70 3.18
CA ARG A 12 -12.54 -19.94 2.91
C ARG A 12 -12.27 -19.09 1.68
N ARG A 13 -12.91 -19.44 0.56
CA ARG A 13 -13.14 -18.49 -0.54
C ARG A 13 -13.86 -17.30 0.08
N ARG A 14 -13.09 -16.29 0.53
CA ARG A 14 -13.60 -14.98 0.86
C ARG A 14 -14.17 -14.44 -0.45
N ASP A 15 -15.47 -14.21 -0.48
CA ASP A 15 -16.06 -13.19 -1.34
C ASP A 15 -15.11 -12.01 -1.45
N ARG A 16 -14.77 -11.59 -2.69
CA ARG A 16 -14.15 -10.32 -3.12
C ARG A 16 -13.76 -9.38 -1.97
N GLY A 17 -12.85 -9.85 -1.13
CA GLY A 17 -12.47 -9.15 0.09
C GLY A 17 -11.56 -8.04 -0.35
N THR A 18 -11.95 -6.80 -0.09
CA THR A 18 -11.18 -5.59 -0.33
C THR A 18 -9.98 -5.55 0.61
N PHE A 19 -9.04 -6.48 0.44
CA PHE A 19 -7.74 -6.47 1.12
C PHE A 19 -6.69 -5.96 0.13
N LEU A 20 -5.72 -5.23 0.65
CA LEU A 20 -4.62 -4.65 -0.12
C LEU A 20 -3.32 -5.41 0.20
N LYS A 21 -2.59 -5.84 -0.82
CA LYS A 21 -1.26 -6.45 -0.63
C LYS A 21 -0.20 -5.36 -0.41
N ILE A 22 -0.11 -4.83 0.81
CA ILE A 22 0.75 -3.67 1.16
C ILE A 22 2.26 -3.85 0.93
N TYR A 23 2.77 -5.08 0.76
CA TYR A 23 4.18 -5.35 0.43
C TYR A 23 4.44 -5.53 -1.07
N ARG A 24 3.39 -5.41 -1.87
CA ARG A 24 3.41 -5.60 -3.33
C ARG A 24 2.63 -4.47 -4.00
N LEU A 25 2.88 -3.24 -3.53
CA LEU A 25 2.29 -2.05 -4.13
C LEU A 25 3.04 -1.74 -5.43
N THR A 26 2.27 -1.35 -6.44
CA THR A 26 2.78 -0.99 -7.76
C THR A 26 2.74 0.51 -7.98
N LYS A 27 1.75 1.20 -7.41
CA LYS A 27 1.58 2.64 -7.56
C LYS A 27 1.04 3.30 -6.30
N ILE A 28 1.64 4.43 -5.94
CA ILE A 28 1.21 5.34 -4.88
C ILE A 28 1.14 6.75 -5.46
N GLU A 29 -0.02 7.39 -5.37
CA GLU A 29 -0.25 8.70 -6.00
C GLU A 29 -1.00 9.63 -5.06
N GLY A 30 -0.37 10.76 -4.73
CA GLY A 30 -1.03 11.87 -4.07
C GLY A 30 -1.75 12.71 -5.10
N TYR A 31 -3.01 13.09 -4.83
CA TYR A 31 -3.79 13.97 -5.68
C TYR A 31 -4.75 14.84 -4.86
N GLY A 32 -5.11 16.01 -5.39
CA GLY A 32 -6.11 16.89 -4.79
C GLY A 32 -7.48 16.69 -5.43
N ALA A 33 -8.52 16.65 -4.61
CA ALA A 33 -9.91 16.76 -5.06
C ALA A 33 -10.62 17.83 -4.22
N GLY A 34 -10.84 19.00 -4.84
CA GLY A 34 -11.30 20.20 -4.14
C GLY A 34 -10.25 20.68 -3.12
N ALA A 35 -10.68 20.93 -1.89
CA ALA A 35 -9.82 21.37 -0.79
C ALA A 35 -9.15 20.21 -0.02
N VAL A 36 -9.29 18.96 -0.49
CA VAL A 36 -8.84 17.78 0.23
C VAL A 36 -7.77 17.03 -0.58
N LEU A 37 -6.71 16.60 0.10
CA LEU A 37 -5.66 15.76 -0.46
C LEU A 37 -5.91 14.28 -0.16
N TYR A 38 -5.78 13.47 -1.19
CA TYR A 38 -5.95 12.02 -1.16
C TYR A 38 -4.66 11.32 -1.56
N VAL A 39 -4.46 10.12 -1.01
CA VAL A 39 -3.45 9.17 -1.45
C VAL A 39 -4.18 7.96 -2.03
N ARG A 40 -3.92 7.70 -3.31
CA ARG A 40 -4.29 6.46 -3.99
C ARG A 40 -3.15 5.46 -3.83
N ILE A 41 -3.49 4.24 -3.46
CA ILE A 41 -2.54 3.13 -3.29
C ILE A 41 -3.07 1.92 -4.03
N VAL A 42 -2.24 1.33 -4.90
CA VAL A 42 -2.62 0.21 -5.77
C VAL A 42 -1.66 -0.96 -5.60
N ASP A 43 -2.20 -2.18 -5.49
CA ASP A 43 -1.42 -3.42 -5.43
C ASP A 43 -1.19 -4.08 -6.81
N GLU A 44 -0.33 -5.10 -6.83
CA GLU A 44 -0.03 -5.90 -8.03
C GLU A 44 -1.25 -6.53 -8.72
N ASP A 45 -2.35 -6.76 -7.99
CA ASP A 45 -3.58 -7.33 -8.54
C ASP A 45 -4.55 -6.24 -9.01
N GLY A 46 -4.12 -4.97 -9.04
CA GLY A 46 -4.94 -3.81 -9.41
C GLY A 46 -5.96 -3.40 -8.35
N ARG A 47 -5.86 -3.91 -7.11
CA ARG A 47 -6.74 -3.47 -6.02
C ARG A 47 -6.23 -2.13 -5.51
N GLY A 48 -7.14 -1.17 -5.36
CA GLY A 48 -6.80 0.18 -4.91
C GLY A 48 -7.63 0.67 -3.74
N ILE A 49 -7.03 1.54 -2.93
CA ILE A 49 -7.75 2.38 -1.97
C ILE A 49 -7.37 3.84 -2.17
N ASP A 50 -8.35 4.71 -1.99
CA ASP A 50 -8.17 6.16 -1.95
C ASP A 50 -8.53 6.64 -0.54
N ARG A 51 -7.58 7.28 0.13
CA ARG A 51 -7.77 7.76 1.52
C ARG A 51 -7.11 9.11 1.73
N THR A 52 -7.72 9.94 2.56
CA THR A 52 -7.08 11.15 3.06
C THR A 52 -5.99 10.81 4.07
N ARG A 53 -5.05 11.73 4.31
CA ARG A 53 -3.98 11.54 5.32
C ARG A 53 -4.55 11.20 6.70
N THR A 54 -5.64 11.85 7.10
CA THR A 54 -6.32 11.63 8.38
C THR A 54 -6.94 10.23 8.49
N GLU A 55 -7.49 9.69 7.41
CA GLU A 55 -8.10 8.35 7.39
C GLU A 55 -7.07 7.22 7.33
N LEU A 56 -5.83 7.53 6.97
CA LEU A 56 -4.72 6.58 6.99
C LEU A 56 -4.12 6.39 8.39
N HIS A 57 -4.36 7.32 9.31
CA HIS A 57 -3.75 7.34 10.65
C HIS A 57 -4.68 6.95 11.83
N PRO A 58 -5.81 6.20 11.69
CA PRO A 58 -6.72 5.99 12.83
C PRO A 58 -6.16 5.06 13.90
N ASP A 59 -5.27 4.12 13.54
CA ASP A 59 -4.56 3.25 14.48
C ASP A 59 -3.07 3.22 14.12
N ARG A 60 -2.24 3.59 15.10
CA ARG A 60 -0.78 3.63 14.96
C ARG A 60 -0.19 2.29 14.56
N ARG A 61 -0.70 1.16 15.07
CA ARG A 61 -0.18 -0.18 14.75
C ARG A 61 -0.45 -0.57 13.31
N ILE A 62 -1.63 -0.23 12.82
CA ILE A 62 -2.01 -0.47 11.42
C ILE A 62 -1.17 0.43 10.52
N TRP A 63 -0.96 1.69 10.94
CA TRP A 63 -0.11 2.62 10.24
C TRP A 63 1.34 2.16 10.15
N ASP A 64 1.94 1.69 11.24
CA ASP A 64 3.32 1.19 11.25
C ASP A 64 3.48 0.01 10.28
N LEU A 65 2.51 -0.90 10.25
CA LEU A 65 2.50 -2.03 9.30
C LEU A 65 2.39 -1.54 7.85
N MET A 66 1.48 -0.60 7.60
CA MET A 66 1.25 -0.02 6.28
C MET A 66 2.46 0.76 5.77
N TYR A 67 3.07 1.57 6.64
CA TYR A 67 4.27 2.35 6.35
C TYR A 67 5.46 1.44 6.01
N ASN A 68 5.64 0.35 6.75
CA ASN A 68 6.66 -0.67 6.42
C ASN A 68 6.41 -1.31 5.04
N GLY A 69 5.16 -1.63 4.72
CA GLY A 69 4.78 -2.15 3.40
C GLY A 69 5.04 -1.16 2.26
N ILE A 70 4.70 0.11 2.48
CA ILE A 70 4.95 1.21 1.53
C ILE A 70 6.46 1.36 1.27
N GLN A 71 7.27 1.47 2.33
CA GLN A 71 8.73 1.58 2.17
C GLN A 71 9.31 0.37 1.45
N HIS A 72 8.88 -0.85 1.80
CA HIS A 72 9.34 -2.05 1.11
C HIS A 72 8.97 -2.04 -0.38
N SER A 73 7.74 -1.65 -0.71
CA SER A 73 7.27 -1.61 -2.09
C SER A 73 8.02 -0.55 -2.90
N ILE A 74 8.27 0.63 -2.33
CA ILE A 74 9.07 1.70 -2.96
C ILE A 74 10.50 1.22 -3.24
N ALA A 75 11.15 0.57 -2.27
CA ALA A 75 12.50 0.02 -2.45
C ALA A 75 12.57 -1.07 -3.53
N ASN A 76 11.43 -1.69 -3.88
CA ASN A 76 11.30 -2.68 -4.95
C ASN A 76 10.77 -2.11 -6.27
N GLY A 77 10.68 -0.78 -6.41
CA GLY A 77 10.28 -0.13 -7.67
C GLY A 77 8.81 0.26 -7.77
N CYS A 78 8.07 0.36 -6.66
CA CYS A 78 6.75 0.98 -6.67
C CYS A 78 6.82 2.42 -7.17
N GLU A 79 5.95 2.77 -8.12
CA GLU A 79 5.83 4.13 -8.61
C GLU A 79 5.26 5.03 -7.51
N ILE A 80 5.88 6.20 -7.31
CA ILE A 80 5.41 7.20 -6.35
C ILE A 80 5.65 8.61 -6.87
N ASN A 81 4.68 9.52 -6.69
CA ASN A 81 4.81 10.93 -7.06
C ASN A 81 5.21 11.83 -5.86
N SER A 82 5.72 13.03 -6.14
CA SER A 82 6.22 13.96 -5.12
C SER A 82 5.16 14.35 -4.09
N LEU A 83 3.89 14.47 -4.49
CA LEU A 83 2.80 14.80 -3.58
C LEU A 83 2.55 13.67 -2.57
N ALA A 84 2.61 12.39 -3.00
CA ALA A 84 2.54 11.27 -2.07
C ALA A 84 3.75 11.24 -1.13
N VAL A 85 4.95 11.56 -1.62
CA VAL A 85 6.17 11.62 -0.78
C VAL A 85 5.99 12.61 0.36
N GLU A 86 5.50 13.82 0.08
CA GLU A 86 5.23 14.86 1.08
C GLU A 86 4.12 14.41 2.05
N MET A 87 2.98 13.94 1.52
CA MET A 87 1.83 13.52 2.34
C MET A 87 2.14 12.37 3.29
N LEU A 88 3.01 11.45 2.88
CA LEU A 88 3.43 10.27 3.65
C LEU A 88 4.72 10.52 4.46
N HIS A 89 5.27 11.74 4.42
CA HIS A 89 6.53 12.12 5.07
C HIS A 89 7.69 11.16 4.75
N LEU A 90 7.84 10.82 3.46
CA LEU A 90 8.84 9.87 2.97
C LEU A 90 10.18 10.53 2.58
N GLU A 91 10.31 11.84 2.67
CA GLU A 91 11.44 12.65 2.18
C GLU A 91 12.83 12.13 2.58
N ASN A 92 12.97 11.56 3.78
CA ASN A 92 14.25 11.02 4.28
C ASN A 92 14.27 9.48 4.36
N SER A 93 13.27 8.81 3.77
CA SER A 93 13.12 7.36 3.86
C SER A 93 14.30 6.66 3.17
N PRO A 94 14.88 5.62 3.81
CA PRO A 94 15.86 4.75 3.15
C PRO A 94 15.33 4.11 1.86
N ALA A 95 14.01 3.91 1.74
CA ALA A 95 13.40 3.29 0.57
C ALA A 95 13.54 4.12 -0.71
N LEU A 96 13.40 5.46 -0.61
CA LEU A 96 13.58 6.34 -1.77
C LEU A 96 15.04 6.33 -2.24
N ARG A 97 15.99 6.44 -1.30
CA ARG A 97 17.43 6.36 -1.59
C ARG A 97 17.83 5.03 -2.23
N LEU A 98 17.26 3.92 -1.75
CA LEU A 98 17.50 2.60 -2.33
C LEU A 98 16.93 2.46 -3.74
N ARG A 99 15.80 3.12 -4.02
CA ARG A 99 15.24 3.16 -5.37
C ARG A 99 16.15 3.96 -6.31
N GLU A 100 16.56 5.17 -5.91
CA GLU A 100 17.49 6.02 -6.69
C GLU A 100 18.77 5.24 -7.05
N ALA A 101 19.38 4.56 -6.08
CA ALA A 101 20.56 3.74 -6.31
C ALA A 101 20.37 2.56 -7.27
N ARG A 102 19.13 2.11 -7.53
CA ARG A 102 18.81 1.07 -8.51
C ARG A 102 18.48 1.64 -9.89
N ASP A 103 17.97 2.87 -9.94
CA ASP A 103 17.69 3.57 -11.20
C ASP A 103 18.99 4.09 -11.85
N ASP A 104 20.06 4.29 -11.05
CA ASP A 104 21.39 4.75 -11.49
C ASP A 104 22.38 3.62 -11.92
N GLY A 105 21.99 2.34 -11.84
CA GLY A 105 22.85 1.17 -12.12
C GLY A 105 22.40 0.35 -13.32
#